data_AF-A0A1Y2PFR5-F1
#
_entry.id   AF-A0A1Y2PFR5-F1
#
_cell.length_a   1.000
_cell.length_b   1.000
_cell.length_c   1.000
_cell.angle_alpha   90.00
_cell.angle_beta   90.00
_cell.angle_gamma   90.00
#
_symmetry.space_group_name_H-M   'P 1'
#
loop_
_entity.id
_entity.type
_entity.pdbx_description
1 polymer ?
#
loop_
_entity_poly.entity_id
_entity_poly.type
_entity_poly.pdbx_seq_one_letter_code
_entity_poly.pdbx_strand_id
1 'polypeptide(L)'
;MKKLRGKELDLSLKKELDKMIDTGYKLAPITRSNLQRRLGLNSRGTLAVKHRAEMIEKAKEVQLNNAGLDIRGKKKRSTLKQQNELLKEKIIELERQRDELVEQIAMIINGAQARGYNVDEIMVPIIKIDL
;
A
#
# COMPACT_ATOMS: atom_id res chain seq x y z
N MET A 1 20.38 16.27 -8.03
CA MET A 1 19.07 15.61 -8.20
C MET A 1 18.90 15.20 -9.66
N LYS A 2 18.84 13.88 -9.94
CA LYS A 2 18.63 13.34 -11.29
C LYS A 2 17.21 13.70 -11.72
N LYS A 3 17.06 14.51 -12.77
CA LYS A 3 15.74 14.93 -13.27
C LYS A 3 15.08 13.72 -13.94
N LEU A 4 14.03 13.18 -13.33
CA LEU A 4 13.19 12.15 -13.96
C LEU A 4 12.61 12.69 -15.27
N ARG A 5 12.82 11.99 -16.38
CA ARG A 5 12.36 12.40 -17.71
C ARG A 5 11.78 11.22 -18.48
N GLY A 6 10.85 11.51 -19.39
CA GLY A 6 10.28 10.51 -20.30
C GLY A 6 9.73 9.28 -19.57
N LYS A 7 10.15 8.09 -20.02
CA LYS A 7 9.69 6.80 -19.49
C LYS A 7 10.05 6.54 -18.03
N GLU A 8 11.19 7.06 -17.55
CA GLU A 8 11.59 6.91 -16.14
C GLU A 8 10.59 7.62 -15.23
N LEU A 9 10.13 8.80 -15.63
CA LEU A 9 9.10 9.53 -14.89
C LEU A 9 7.76 8.78 -14.88
N ASP A 10 7.39 8.14 -15.99
CA ASP A 10 6.15 7.37 -16.06
C ASP A 10 6.17 6.17 -15.09
N LEU A 11 7.32 5.48 -15.00
CA LEU A 11 7.51 4.38 -14.07
C LEU A 11 7.48 4.86 -12.61
N SER A 12 8.20 5.94 -12.30
CA SER A 12 8.19 6.52 -10.95
C SER A 12 6.80 7.03 -10.57
N LEU A 13 6.07 7.64 -11.50
CA LEU A 13 4.69 8.08 -11.26
C LEU A 13 3.80 6.88 -10.94
N LYS A 14 3.89 5.78 -11.70
CA LYS A 14 3.08 4.57 -11.44
C LYS A 14 3.35 4.02 -10.03
N LYS A 15 4.63 3.81 -9.68
CA LYS A 15 5.03 3.33 -8.35
C LYS A 15 4.54 4.23 -7.22
N GLU A 16 4.63 5.55 -7.43
CA GLU A 16 4.21 6.52 -6.43
C GLU A 16 2.69 6.54 -6.26
N LEU A 17 1.94 6.41 -7.36
CA LEU A 17 0.48 6.30 -7.32
C LEU A 17 0.04 5.04 -6.56
N ASP A 18 0.65 3.89 -6.83
CA ASP A 18 0.36 2.63 -6.12
C ASP A 18 0.60 2.80 -4.61
N LYS A 19 1.76 3.36 -4.23
CA LYS A 19 2.08 3.66 -2.83
C LYS A 19 1.06 4.60 -2.18
N MET A 20 0.57 5.61 -2.90
CA MET A 20 -0.44 6.55 -2.39
C MET A 20 -1.81 5.89 -2.25
N ILE A 21 -2.17 4.96 -3.13
CA ILE A 21 -3.39 4.15 -3.01
C ILE A 21 -3.33 3.30 -1.74
N ASP A 22 -2.21 2.61 -1.51
CA ASP A 22 -2.01 1.75 -0.32
C ASP A 22 -2.02 2.56 0.98
N THR A 23 -1.40 3.74 0.97
CA THR A 23 -1.38 4.66 2.12
C THR A 23 -2.78 5.22 2.42
N GLY A 24 -3.64 5.32 1.41
CA GLY A 24 -5.03 5.76 1.54
C GLY A 24 -5.24 7.27 1.50
N TYR A 25 -6.49 7.65 1.16
CA TYR A 25 -6.88 9.04 0.88
C TYR A 25 -6.60 10.03 2.02
N LYS A 26 -6.79 9.63 3.28
CA LYS A 26 -6.62 10.52 4.44
C LYS A 26 -5.17 10.94 4.67
N LEU A 27 -4.23 10.03 4.38
CA LEU A 27 -2.81 10.22 4.69
C LEU A 27 -2.02 10.71 3.47
N ALA A 28 -2.38 10.25 2.27
CA ALA A 28 -1.68 10.61 1.04
C ALA A 28 -2.67 10.88 -0.12
N PRO A 29 -3.48 11.95 -0.06
CA PRO A 29 -4.46 12.22 -1.11
C PRO A 29 -3.78 12.48 -2.44
N ILE A 30 -4.24 11.82 -3.49
CA ILE A 30 -3.72 11.97 -4.85
C ILE A 30 -4.16 13.34 -5.40
N THR A 31 -3.20 14.26 -5.42
CA THR A 31 -3.33 15.58 -6.03
C THR A 31 -2.08 15.89 -6.83
N ARG A 32 -2.20 16.72 -7.88
CA ARG A 32 -1.03 17.13 -8.69
C ARG A 32 0.05 17.81 -7.85
N SER A 33 -0.32 18.56 -6.82
CA SER A 33 0.62 19.22 -5.91
C SER A 33 1.37 18.21 -5.03
N ASN A 34 0.68 17.20 -4.49
CA ASN A 34 1.31 16.16 -3.68
C ASN A 34 2.25 15.29 -4.52
N LEU A 35 1.81 14.90 -5.72
CA LEU A 35 2.62 14.14 -6.66
C LEU A 35 3.86 14.92 -7.11
N GLN A 36 3.72 16.21 -7.40
CA GLN A 36 4.86 17.06 -7.73
C GLN A 36 5.92 17.04 -6.62
N ARG A 37 5.49 17.20 -5.35
CA ARG A 37 6.39 17.20 -4.20
C ARG A 37 7.06 15.84 -4.01
N ARG A 38 6.28 14.75 -4.06
CA ARG A 38 6.75 13.37 -3.87
C ARG A 38 7.72 12.91 -4.96
N LEU A 39 7.48 13.33 -6.20
CA LEU A 39 8.32 12.98 -7.36
C LEU A 39 9.48 13.99 -7.57
N GLY A 40 9.62 15.01 -6.72
CA GLY A 40 10.68 16.02 -6.85
C GLY A 40 10.62 16.81 -8.16
N LEU A 41 9.42 17.08 -8.66
CA LEU A 41 9.23 17.77 -9.94
C LEU A 41 9.22 19.30 -9.78
N ASN A 42 9.87 19.98 -10.71
CA ASN A 42 9.92 21.45 -10.72
C ASN A 42 8.61 22.10 -11.17
N SER A 43 7.76 21.37 -11.90
CA SER A 43 6.50 21.91 -12.44
C SER A 43 5.39 20.88 -12.45
N ARG A 44 4.17 21.33 -12.13
CA ARG A 44 2.92 20.56 -12.28
C ARG A 44 2.61 20.25 -13.74
N GLY A 45 3.11 21.08 -14.67
CA GLY A 45 2.88 20.89 -16.12
C GLY A 45 3.40 19.55 -16.64
N THR A 46 4.46 19.00 -16.03
CA THR A 46 4.99 17.69 -16.40
C THR A 46 4.01 16.55 -16.13
N LEU A 47 3.06 16.74 -15.19
CA LEU A 47 1.99 15.81 -14.86
C LEU A 47 0.69 16.08 -15.65
N ALA A 48 0.61 17.19 -16.37
CA ALA A 48 -0.57 17.58 -17.14
C ALA A 48 -0.61 16.97 -18.56
N VAL A 49 0.45 16.26 -18.96
CA VAL A 49 0.48 15.51 -20.22
C VAL A 49 -0.64 14.46 -20.21
N LYS A 50 -1.39 14.36 -21.30
CA LYS A 50 -2.64 13.56 -21.41
C LYS A 50 -2.54 12.19 -20.75
N HIS A 51 -1.53 11.38 -21.09
CA HIS A 51 -1.39 10.02 -20.54
C HIS A 51 -1.15 10.00 -19.02
N ARG A 52 -0.34 10.94 -18.49
CA ARG A 52 -0.09 11.05 -17.04
C ARG A 52 -1.31 11.59 -16.30
N ALA A 53 -1.99 12.56 -16.88
CA ALA A 53 -3.23 13.09 -16.33
C ALA A 53 -4.27 11.97 -16.20
N GLU A 54 -4.43 11.13 -17.23
CA GLU A 54 -5.31 9.96 -17.19
C GLU A 54 -4.90 8.95 -16.11
N MET A 55 -3.60 8.65 -15.96
CA MET A 55 -3.12 7.77 -14.89
C MET A 55 -3.45 8.32 -13.49
N ILE A 56 -3.27 9.63 -13.30
CA ILE A 56 -3.53 10.30 -12.02
C ILE A 56 -5.02 10.28 -11.69
N GLU A 57 -5.90 10.59 -12.66
CA GLU A 57 -7.34 10.58 -12.41
C GLU A 57 -7.85 9.16 -12.11
N LYS A 58 -7.40 8.14 -12.85
CA LYS A 58 -7.74 6.73 -12.55
C LYS A 58 -7.31 6.33 -11.14
N ALA A 59 -6.07 6.63 -10.77
CA ALA A 59 -5.56 6.31 -9.44
C ALA A 59 -6.31 7.06 -8.34
N LYS A 60 -6.68 8.33 -8.58
CA LYS A 60 -7.49 9.12 -7.67
C LYS A 60 -8.90 8.55 -7.50
N GLU A 61 -9.55 8.11 -8.57
CA GLU A 61 -10.85 7.43 -8.50
C GLU A 61 -10.75 6.14 -7.69
N VAL A 62 -9.73 5.31 -7.93
CA VAL A 62 -9.47 4.12 -7.12
C VAL A 62 -9.29 4.48 -5.65
N GLN A 63 -8.47 5.48 -5.35
CA GLN A 63 -8.23 5.91 -3.97
C GLN A 63 -9.51 6.42 -3.28
N LEU A 64 -10.34 7.19 -3.98
CA LEU A 64 -11.62 7.69 -3.46
C LEU A 64 -12.62 6.56 -3.26
N ASN A 65 -12.70 5.61 -4.19
CA ASN A 65 -13.58 4.45 -4.07
C ASN A 65 -13.15 3.54 -2.90
N ASN A 66 -11.85 3.29 -2.72
CA ASN A 66 -11.32 2.57 -1.56
C ASN A 66 -11.68 3.29 -0.25
N ALA A 67 -11.67 4.63 -0.27
CA ALA A 67 -12.09 5.46 0.86
C ALA A 67 -13.62 5.61 0.99
N GLY A 68 -14.43 5.05 0.09
CA GLY A 68 -15.89 5.09 0.15
C GLY A 68 -16.48 6.45 -0.19
N LEU A 69 -15.71 7.24 -0.94
CA LEU A 69 -16.03 8.59 -1.35
C LEU A 69 -16.53 8.61 -2.80
N ASP A 70 -17.30 9.64 -3.15
CA ASP A 70 -17.61 9.98 -4.53
C ASP A 70 -16.46 10.75 -5.19
N ILE A 71 -16.61 11.03 -6.49
CA ILE A 71 -15.64 11.81 -7.28
C ILE A 71 -15.38 13.22 -6.71
N ARG A 72 -16.28 13.73 -5.85
CA ARG A 72 -16.16 15.02 -5.16
C ARG A 72 -15.57 14.88 -3.75
N GLY A 73 -15.18 13.67 -3.33
CA GLY A 73 -14.63 13.40 -2.00
C GLY A 73 -15.68 13.34 -0.90
N LYS A 74 -16.98 13.26 -1.22
CA LYS A 74 -18.06 13.14 -0.23
C LYS A 74 -18.37 11.69 0.06
N LYS A 75 -18.75 11.38 1.30
CA LYS A 75 -19.17 10.02 1.70
C LYS A 75 -20.41 9.61 0.91
N LYS A 76 -20.36 8.48 0.22
CA LYS A 76 -21.57 7.87 -0.34
C LYS A 76 -22.37 7.24 0.80
N ARG A 77 -23.69 7.40 0.79
CA ARG A 77 -24.54 6.91 1.90
C ARG A 77 -24.58 5.38 2.00
N SER A 78 -24.35 4.65 0.90
CA SER A 78 -24.27 3.17 0.89
C SER A 78 -22.88 2.60 1.16
N THR A 79 -21.80 3.39 1.02
CA THR A 79 -20.43 2.86 1.12
C THR A 79 -20.05 2.52 2.55
N LEU A 80 -20.56 3.23 3.56
CA LEU A 80 -20.19 2.93 4.95
C LEU A 80 -20.57 1.51 5.36
N LYS A 81 -21.73 1.02 4.93
CA LYS A 81 -22.16 -0.36 5.22
C LYS A 81 -21.33 -1.38 4.46
N GLN A 82 -21.19 -1.19 3.15
CA GLN A 82 -20.38 -2.07 2.28
C GLN A 82 -18.90 -2.10 2.68
N GLN A 83 -18.34 -0.97 3.07
CA GLN A 83 -16.97 -0.88 3.59
C GLN A 83 -16.83 -1.59 4.93
N ASN A 84 -17.83 -1.49 5.81
CA ASN A 84 -17.80 -2.19 7.07
C ASN A 84 -17.84 -3.71 6.86
N GLU A 85 -18.66 -4.19 5.91
CA GLU A 85 -18.69 -5.59 5.49
C GLU A 85 -17.34 -6.04 4.90
N LEU A 86 -16.78 -5.30 3.93
CA LEU A 86 -15.47 -5.60 3.34
C LEU A 86 -14.33 -5.57 4.38
N LEU A 87 -14.36 -4.63 5.32
CA LEU A 87 -13.37 -4.55 6.39
C LEU A 87 -13.48 -5.73 7.35
N LYS A 88 -14.71 -6.18 7.67
CA LYS A 88 -14.93 -7.38 8.48
C LYS A 88 -14.38 -8.62 7.78
N GLU A 89 -14.68 -8.80 6.49
CA GLU A 89 -14.13 -9.91 5.69
C GLU A 89 -12.60 -9.87 5.68
N LYS A 90 -12.01 -8.69 5.51
CA LYS A 90 -10.55 -8.53 5.51
C LYS A 90 -9.92 -8.80 6.87
N ILE A 91 -10.59 -8.45 7.97
CA ILE A 91 -10.14 -8.80 9.33
C ILE A 91 -10.11 -10.31 9.48
N ILE A 92 -11.20 -11.00 9.09
CA ILE A 92 -11.29 -12.46 9.17
C ILE A 92 -10.17 -13.13 8.36
N GLU A 93 -9.91 -12.65 7.15
CA GLU A 93 -8.84 -13.19 6.32
C GLU A 93 -7.43 -12.93 6.89
N LEU A 94 -7.20 -11.74 7.46
CA LEU A 94 -5.92 -11.43 8.12
C LEU A 94 -5.71 -12.24 9.39
N GLU A 95 -6.77 -12.49 10.17
CA GLU A 95 -6.72 -13.37 11.34
C GLU A 95 -6.39 -14.81 10.92
N ARG A 96 -7.02 -15.31 9.84
CA ARG A 96 -6.72 -16.62 9.27
C ARG A 96 -5.25 -16.74 8.84
N GLN A 97 -4.74 -15.74 8.09
CA GLN A 97 -3.35 -15.72 7.65
C GLN A 97 -2.36 -15.64 8.81
N ARG A 98 -2.67 -14.87 9.85
CA ARG A 98 -1.86 -14.82 11.07
C ARG A 98 -1.80 -16.20 11.72
N ASP A 99 -2.94 -16.86 11.87
CA ASP A 99 -3.01 -18.16 12.55
C ASP A 99 -2.25 -19.24 11.76
N GLU A 100 -2.37 -19.25 10.43
CA GLU A 100 -1.59 -20.13 9.56
C GLU A 100 -0.08 -19.89 9.69
N LEU A 101 0.37 -18.62 9.71
CA LEU A 101 1.78 -18.29 9.87
C LEU A 101 2.32 -18.70 11.26
N VAL A 102 1.52 -18.50 12.31
CA VAL A 102 1.87 -18.93 13.67
C VAL A 102 2.01 -20.44 13.73
N GLU A 103 1.09 -21.20 13.11
CA GLU A 103 1.16 -22.65 13.04
C GLU A 103 2.40 -23.14 12.29
N GLN A 104 2.72 -22.54 11.14
CA GLN A 104 3.92 -22.85 10.39
C GLN A 104 5.20 -22.59 11.20
N ILE A 105 5.27 -21.46 11.91
CA ILE A 105 6.39 -21.15 12.80
C ILE A 105 6.50 -22.19 13.93
N ALA A 106 5.38 -22.54 14.56
CA ALA A 106 5.35 -23.56 15.62
C ALA A 106 5.84 -24.93 15.12
N MET A 107 5.42 -25.35 13.92
CA MET A 107 5.90 -26.58 13.30
C MET A 107 7.42 -26.57 13.07
N ILE A 108 7.96 -25.44 12.58
CA ILE A 108 9.41 -25.29 12.36
C ILE A 108 10.17 -25.36 13.69
N ILE A 109 9.71 -24.63 14.71
CA ILE A 109 10.31 -24.62 16.06
C ILE A 109 10.32 -26.03 16.64
N ASN A 110 9.17 -26.71 16.64
CA ASN A 110 9.04 -28.07 17.17
C ASN A 110 9.94 -29.06 16.40
N GLY A 111 9.98 -28.96 15.08
CA GLY A 111 10.84 -29.81 14.24
C GLY A 111 12.33 -29.56 14.46
N ALA A 112 12.73 -28.32 14.77
CA ALA A 112 14.10 -27.97 15.11
C ALA A 112 14.49 -28.52 16.50
N GLN A 113 13.62 -28.32 17.51
CA GLN A 113 13.82 -28.85 18.87
C GLN A 113 13.90 -30.38 18.88
N ALA A 114 13.02 -31.07 18.14
CA ALA A 114 13.01 -32.54 18.05
C ALA A 114 14.31 -33.10 17.45
N ARG A 115 15.02 -32.32 16.64
CA ARG A 115 16.33 -32.68 16.07
C ARG A 115 17.51 -32.21 16.93
N GLY A 116 17.26 -31.61 18.09
CA GLY A 116 18.28 -31.13 19.01
C GLY A 116 18.90 -29.78 18.63
N TYR A 117 18.30 -29.04 17.71
CA TYR A 117 18.78 -27.69 17.38
C TYR A 117 18.39 -26.69 18.47
N ASN A 118 19.32 -25.77 18.79
CA ASN A 118 19.04 -24.64 19.65
C ASN A 118 18.25 -23.57 18.87
N VAL A 119 16.93 -23.53 19.09
CA VAL A 119 16.04 -22.60 18.39
C VAL A 119 16.40 -21.14 18.68
N ASP A 120 16.84 -20.83 19.90
CA ASP A 120 17.17 -19.46 20.27
C ASP A 120 18.32 -18.92 19.42
N GLU A 121 19.35 -19.73 19.17
CA GLU A 121 20.46 -19.38 18.27
C GLU A 121 20.02 -19.18 16.81
N ILE A 122 19.04 -19.98 16.34
CA ILE A 122 18.50 -19.88 14.99
C ILE A 122 17.64 -18.62 14.82
N MET A 123 16.95 -18.18 15.86
CA MET A 123 16.01 -17.03 15.82
C MET A 123 16.71 -15.68 16.01
N VAL A 124 17.88 -15.63 16.65
CA VAL A 124 18.65 -14.39 16.92
C VAL A 124 18.91 -13.51 15.67
N PRO A 125 19.28 -14.04 14.48
CA PRO A 125 19.49 -13.23 13.28
C PRO A 125 18.21 -12.59 12.74
N ILE A 126 17.04 -13.16 13.06
CA ILE A 126 15.73 -12.73 12.53
C ILE A 126 15.15 -11.58 13.35
N ILE A 127 15.44 -11.54 14.65
CA ILE A 127 14.95 -10.51 15.59
C ILE A 127 15.57 -9.12 15.30
N LYS A 128 16.68 -9.04 14.56
CA LYS A 128 17.37 -7.78 14.21
C LYS A 128 16.88 -7.09 12.93
N ILE A 129 15.70 -7.43 12.41
CA ILE A 129 15.10 -6.67 11.29
C ILE A 129 14.30 -5.51 11.90
N ASP A 130 14.87 -4.31 11.77
CA ASP A 130 14.39 -3.04 12.33
C ASP A 130 12.86 -2.86 12.27
N LEU A 131 12.25 -2.76 13.46
CA LEU A 131 10.91 -2.18 13.68
C LEU A 131 10.96 -0.65 13.56
#